data_AF-A0A9Q1GG44-F1
#
_entry.id   AF-A0A9Q1GG44-F1
#
_cell.length_a   1.000
_cell.length_b   1.000
_cell.length_c   1.000
_cell.angle_alpha   90.00
_cell.angle_beta   90.00
_cell.angle_gamma   90.00
#
_symmetry.space_group_name_H-M   'P 1'
#
loop_
_entity.id
_entity.type
_entity.pdbx_description
1 polymer ?
#
loop_
_entity_poly.entity_id
_entity_poly.type
_entity_poly.pdbx_seq_one_letter_code
_entity_poly.pdbx_strand_id
1 'polypeptide(L)'
;MSELVSDFITRKLCQNQGCLDYGQLCQLISPICEDPDEMLLDVLTKKSRFVIIDGKEEKDTTCSLRPDSVVVAKTSLRVCQSLPGNCDNCDDLHLCRYFVCGYCRYRNKCKNCHDLDSDYNTAVLKTVGLQNLEQEELFLLLLQNDSYLLPEICMHYNRGTGQHGACRFKGDCTNLHICMDFLLGECQSDVCRRSHKFDQKAMKILSGRGISPENRCILDSIYRNRYLMSSSMKTPQEQSRLLSKDTSIMRQADRNICLFFIRNQCNYKQKCKNVHFHLPYKWQMFVNEGSTWTDLSNMEDIEKDYCNPENSTSTGPFPVDFRTMTCGSAKVRRLSTVSSFTKPADFILTTIWQWYWKNDQGQWTQYEHEANGKASSSITSKNLEVAFQDDIDSEVLLMKGGQHYALSFKGMYELSIELQTKREVRRRPCFLSALEVKKTLERETETASSCSAVCTPVRGDRESA
;
A
#
# COMPACT_ATOMS: atom_id res chain seq x y z
N MET A 1 7.03 -15.26 -28.08
CA MET A 1 8.40 -14.72 -27.97
C MET A 1 8.50 -13.75 -26.81
N SER A 2 7.71 -12.67 -26.76
CA SER A 2 7.70 -11.68 -25.67
C SER A 2 7.52 -12.27 -24.25
N GLU A 3 6.63 -13.26 -24.06
CA GLU A 3 6.39 -13.89 -22.76
C GLU A 3 7.56 -14.79 -22.29
N LEU A 4 8.17 -15.56 -23.19
CA LEU A 4 9.37 -16.36 -22.89
C LEU A 4 10.56 -15.47 -22.50
N VAL A 5 10.69 -14.30 -23.13
CA VAL A 5 11.72 -13.31 -22.80
C VAL A 5 11.41 -12.66 -21.45
N SER A 6 10.15 -12.34 -21.16
CA SER A 6 9.73 -11.83 -19.85
C SER A 6 10.02 -12.82 -18.71
N ASP A 7 9.77 -14.10 -18.93
CA ASP A 7 10.11 -15.18 -17.99
C ASP A 7 11.63 -15.29 -17.80
N PHE A 8 12.39 -15.27 -18.89
CA PHE A 8 13.84 -15.29 -18.85
C PHE A 8 14.41 -14.11 -18.04
N ILE A 9 13.94 -12.88 -18.32
CA ILE A 9 14.36 -11.67 -17.59
C ILE A 9 13.98 -11.79 -16.12
N THR A 10 12.74 -12.17 -15.80
CA THR A 10 12.29 -12.32 -14.42
C THR A 10 13.17 -13.30 -13.66
N ARG A 11 13.49 -14.45 -14.27
CA ARG A 11 14.40 -15.44 -13.69
C ARG A 11 15.79 -14.85 -13.46
N LYS A 12 16.36 -14.17 -14.47
CA LYS A 12 17.68 -13.54 -14.35
C LYS A 12 17.74 -12.48 -13.26
N LEU A 13 16.70 -11.67 -13.11
CA LEU A 13 16.61 -10.71 -12.01
C LEU A 13 16.55 -11.44 -10.65
N CYS A 14 15.71 -12.47 -10.51
CA CYS A 14 15.59 -13.22 -9.25
C CYS A 14 16.91 -13.92 -8.85
N GLN A 15 17.63 -14.51 -9.82
CA GLN A 15 18.96 -15.09 -9.64
C GLN A 15 19.99 -14.05 -9.17
N ASN A 16 19.79 -12.78 -9.50
CA ASN A 16 20.62 -11.65 -9.11
C ASN A 16 19.94 -10.81 -8.01
N GLN A 17 19.35 -11.47 -7.02
CA GLN A 17 18.77 -10.83 -5.83
C GLN A 17 17.61 -9.86 -6.12
N GLY A 18 16.90 -10.09 -7.23
CA GLY A 18 15.67 -9.39 -7.60
C GLY A 18 15.86 -8.12 -8.43
N CYS A 19 17.09 -7.75 -8.78
CA CYS A 19 17.39 -6.60 -9.64
C CYS A 19 18.72 -6.74 -10.39
N LEU A 20 18.87 -6.01 -11.51
CA LEU A 20 20.13 -5.83 -12.23
C LEU A 20 20.19 -4.40 -12.78
N ASP A 21 21.39 -3.89 -13.06
CA ASP A 21 21.50 -2.71 -13.93
C ASP A 21 21.22 -3.10 -15.39
N TYR A 22 20.80 -2.11 -16.18
CA TYR A 22 20.37 -2.30 -17.55
C TYR A 22 21.53 -2.79 -18.43
N GLY A 23 22.75 -2.30 -18.21
CA GLY A 23 23.94 -2.74 -18.92
C GLY A 23 24.25 -4.22 -18.72
N GLN A 24 24.19 -4.70 -17.47
CA GLN A 24 24.31 -6.12 -17.14
C GLN A 24 23.21 -6.96 -17.78
N LEU A 25 21.97 -6.46 -17.79
CA LEU A 25 20.86 -7.16 -18.42
C LEU A 25 21.05 -7.28 -19.95
N CYS A 26 21.52 -6.23 -20.62
CA CYS A 26 21.86 -6.26 -22.05
C CYS A 26 22.97 -7.28 -22.34
N GLN A 27 24.01 -7.34 -21.51
CA GLN A 27 25.10 -8.32 -21.65
C GLN A 27 24.61 -9.77 -21.54
N LEU A 28 23.63 -10.03 -20.66
CA LEU A 28 23.05 -11.37 -20.49
C LEU A 28 22.17 -11.81 -21.66
N ILE A 29 21.62 -10.86 -22.41
CA ILE A 29 20.67 -11.11 -23.51
C ILE A 29 21.34 -11.06 -24.88
N SER A 30 22.47 -10.35 -25.01
CA SER A 30 23.26 -10.25 -26.25
C SER A 30 23.55 -11.59 -26.95
N PRO A 31 23.80 -12.73 -26.25
CA PRO A 31 24.00 -14.01 -26.92
C PRO A 31 22.72 -14.61 -27.55
N ILE A 32 21.54 -14.07 -27.25
CA ILE A 32 20.23 -14.64 -27.55
C ILE A 32 19.48 -13.79 -28.60
N CYS A 33 19.88 -12.53 -28.82
CA CYS A 33 19.24 -11.59 -29.73
C CYS A 33 20.26 -10.68 -30.42
N GLU A 34 20.03 -10.35 -31.70
CA GLU A 34 20.85 -9.40 -32.46
C GLU A 34 20.68 -7.95 -31.96
N ASP A 35 19.48 -7.57 -31.51
CA ASP A 35 19.18 -6.28 -30.88
C ASP A 35 18.58 -6.48 -29.48
N PRO A 36 19.41 -6.53 -28.42
CA PRO A 36 18.95 -6.65 -27.04
C PRO A 36 18.12 -5.46 -26.57
N ASP A 37 18.40 -4.26 -27.06
CA ASP A 37 17.77 -3.03 -26.58
C ASP A 37 16.32 -2.92 -27.02
N GLU A 38 16.05 -3.13 -28.31
CA GLU A 38 14.68 -3.10 -28.84
C GLU A 38 13.79 -4.14 -28.13
N MET A 39 14.32 -5.36 -27.97
CA MET A 39 13.59 -6.45 -27.31
C MET A 39 13.35 -6.17 -25.82
N LEU A 40 14.37 -5.65 -25.12
CA LEU A 40 14.23 -5.29 -23.71
C LEU A 40 13.23 -4.17 -23.52
N LEU A 41 13.23 -3.15 -24.37
CA LEU A 41 12.26 -2.05 -24.28
C LEU A 41 10.83 -2.54 -24.42
N ASP A 42 10.51 -3.37 -25.42
CA ASP A 42 9.14 -3.90 -25.59
C ASP A 42 8.66 -4.68 -24.36
N VAL A 43 9.55 -5.46 -23.74
CA VAL A 43 9.20 -6.30 -22.58
C VAL A 43 9.18 -5.50 -21.28
N LEU A 44 10.14 -4.62 -21.04
CA LEU A 44 10.24 -3.82 -19.81
C LEU A 44 9.19 -2.71 -19.76
N THR A 45 8.74 -2.19 -20.91
CA THR A 45 7.70 -1.16 -20.96
C THR A 45 6.27 -1.72 -20.82
N LYS A 46 6.08 -3.04 -20.90
CA LYS A 46 4.82 -3.73 -20.55
C LYS A 46 4.75 -3.92 -19.02
N LYS A 47 4.19 -2.91 -18.34
CA LYS A 47 4.42 -2.51 -16.94
C LYS A 47 3.96 -3.42 -15.77
N SER A 48 3.69 -4.72 -15.95
CA SER A 48 3.19 -5.54 -14.82
C SER A 48 4.28 -6.24 -13.99
N ARG A 49 5.45 -6.55 -14.58
CA ARG A 49 6.49 -7.40 -13.96
C ARG A 49 7.80 -6.71 -13.62
N PHE A 50 8.01 -5.47 -14.07
CA PHE A 50 9.28 -4.77 -13.89
C PHE A 50 9.07 -3.32 -13.48
N VAL A 51 9.98 -2.81 -12.66
CA VAL A 51 10.11 -1.39 -12.34
C VAL A 51 11.49 -0.94 -12.80
N ILE A 52 11.53 0.13 -13.57
CA ILE A 52 12.78 0.74 -14.06
C ILE A 52 13.03 1.99 -13.22
N ILE A 53 14.23 2.09 -12.66
CA ILE A 53 14.71 3.27 -11.94
C ILE A 53 15.81 3.89 -12.79
N ASP A 54 15.58 5.13 -13.24
CA ASP A 54 16.56 5.85 -14.06
C ASP A 54 17.87 6.03 -13.31
N GLY A 55 18.96 5.66 -14.00
CA GLY A 55 20.31 5.89 -13.53
C GLY A 55 20.76 7.36 -13.66
N LYS A 56 22.00 7.64 -13.26
CA LYS A 56 22.64 8.96 -13.27
C LYS A 56 23.72 9.10 -14.37
N GLU A 57 24.11 8.01 -15.04
CA GLU A 57 25.12 8.07 -16.11
C GLU A 57 24.63 8.82 -17.36
N GLU A 58 25.58 9.25 -18.21
CA GLU A 58 25.25 9.87 -19.49
C GLU A 58 24.54 8.86 -20.39
N LYS A 59 23.53 9.35 -21.12
CA LYS A 59 22.75 8.49 -22.01
C LYS A 59 23.59 8.21 -23.26
N ASP A 60 23.88 6.94 -23.53
CA ASP A 60 24.45 6.52 -24.81
C ASP A 60 23.49 6.95 -25.94
N THR A 61 24.02 7.45 -27.05
CA THR A 61 23.22 7.84 -28.22
C THR A 61 22.50 6.67 -28.87
N THR A 62 22.91 5.43 -28.56
CA THR A 62 22.36 4.17 -29.09
C THR A 62 21.32 3.51 -28.18
N CYS A 63 21.45 3.62 -26.84
CA CYS A 63 20.53 2.98 -25.89
C CYS A 63 19.35 3.89 -25.48
N SER A 64 18.15 3.32 -25.38
CA SER A 64 16.98 4.08 -24.89
C SER A 64 16.99 4.30 -23.37
N LEU A 65 17.63 3.41 -22.60
CA LEU A 65 17.82 3.50 -21.15
C LEU A 65 19.31 3.69 -20.82
N ARG A 66 19.61 4.31 -19.66
CA ARG A 66 21.00 4.48 -19.21
C ARG A 66 21.55 3.13 -18.73
N PRO A 67 22.82 2.78 -18.98
CA PRO A 67 23.40 1.51 -18.53
C PRO A 67 23.26 1.26 -17.03
N ASP A 68 23.37 2.30 -16.21
CA ASP A 68 23.21 2.24 -14.75
C ASP A 68 21.76 2.31 -14.26
N SER A 69 20.78 2.31 -15.16
CA SER A 69 19.36 2.23 -14.78
C SER A 69 19.09 0.86 -14.14
N VAL A 70 18.42 0.84 -12.99
CA VAL A 70 18.17 -0.40 -12.27
C VAL A 70 16.82 -0.97 -12.67
N VAL A 71 16.80 -2.21 -13.12
CA VAL A 71 15.60 -2.99 -13.41
C VAL A 71 15.30 -3.90 -12.22
N VAL A 72 14.12 -3.75 -11.61
CA VAL A 72 13.69 -4.51 -10.43
C VAL A 72 12.50 -5.39 -10.79
N ALA A 73 12.52 -6.66 -10.38
CA ALA A 73 11.41 -7.59 -10.59
C ALA A 73 10.23 -7.31 -9.64
N LYS A 74 9.03 -7.17 -10.19
CA LYS A 74 7.77 -6.89 -9.48
C LYS A 74 6.77 -8.02 -9.73
N THR A 75 5.90 -8.26 -8.75
CA THR A 75 4.73 -9.14 -8.91
C THR A 75 3.55 -8.67 -8.06
N SER A 76 2.34 -8.96 -8.49
CA SER A 76 1.11 -8.81 -7.71
C SER A 76 0.87 -9.96 -6.73
N LEU A 77 1.57 -11.10 -6.87
CA LEU A 77 1.39 -12.26 -6.00
C LEU A 77 1.63 -11.93 -4.53
N ARG A 78 0.74 -12.40 -3.65
CA ARG A 78 0.90 -12.35 -2.20
C ARG A 78 0.69 -13.73 -1.59
N VAL A 79 1.06 -13.87 -0.31
CA VAL A 79 0.71 -15.04 0.49
C VAL A 79 -0.63 -14.78 1.18
N CYS A 80 -1.57 -15.70 0.99
CA CYS A 80 -2.90 -15.62 1.59
C CYS A 80 -2.79 -15.57 3.12
N GLN A 81 -3.48 -14.62 3.73
CA GLN A 81 -3.48 -14.42 5.19
C GLN A 81 -4.62 -15.18 5.89
N SER A 82 -5.55 -15.74 5.12
CA SER A 82 -6.66 -16.54 5.63
C SER A 82 -6.18 -17.91 6.11
N LEU A 83 -6.94 -18.50 7.04
CA LEU A 83 -6.69 -19.87 7.47
C LEU A 83 -6.99 -20.85 6.32
N PRO A 84 -6.29 -22.01 6.27
CA PRO A 84 -6.56 -23.05 5.27
C PRO A 84 -8.04 -23.42 5.24
N GLY A 85 -8.64 -23.42 4.06
CA GLY A 85 -10.06 -23.74 3.86
C GLY A 85 -11.06 -22.62 4.19
N ASN A 86 -10.60 -21.45 4.64
CA ASN A 86 -11.46 -20.30 4.93
C ASN A 86 -11.33 -19.19 3.86
N CYS A 87 -10.94 -19.54 2.64
CA CYS A 87 -10.80 -18.62 1.52
C CYS A 87 -11.40 -19.25 0.26
N ASP A 88 -12.48 -18.66 -0.23
CA ASP A 88 -13.14 -19.03 -1.48
C ASP A 88 -12.74 -18.03 -2.57
N ASN A 89 -12.38 -18.51 -3.76
CA ASN A 89 -11.94 -17.68 -4.90
C ASN A 89 -10.78 -16.73 -4.56
N CYS A 90 -9.71 -17.28 -4.01
CA CYS A 90 -8.49 -16.54 -3.70
C CYS A 90 -7.56 -16.51 -4.94
N ASP A 91 -6.83 -15.41 -5.11
CA ASP A 91 -5.78 -15.25 -6.13
C ASP A 91 -4.36 -15.23 -5.49
N ASP A 92 -4.28 -15.38 -4.17
CA ASP A 92 -3.04 -15.42 -3.41
C ASP A 92 -2.55 -16.86 -3.23
N LEU A 93 -1.24 -17.01 -3.04
CA LEU A 93 -0.63 -18.30 -2.77
C LEU A 93 -1.03 -18.82 -1.39
N HIS A 94 -1.55 -20.04 -1.36
CA HIS A 94 -1.85 -20.77 -0.14
C HIS A 94 -0.57 -21.43 0.35
N LEU A 95 0.25 -20.64 1.04
CA LEU A 95 1.53 -21.07 1.59
C LEU A 95 1.69 -20.59 3.03
N CYS A 96 2.44 -21.35 3.80
CA CYS A 96 2.88 -20.92 5.12
C CYS A 96 3.86 -19.76 4.97
N ARG A 97 3.55 -18.60 5.54
CA ARG A 97 4.46 -17.44 5.55
C ARG A 97 5.87 -17.78 6.05
N TYR A 98 5.97 -18.65 7.06
CA TYR A 98 7.25 -19.04 7.65
C TYR A 98 8.06 -19.96 6.74
N PHE A 99 7.37 -20.73 5.88
CA PHE A 99 8.01 -21.54 4.84
C PHE A 99 8.62 -20.63 3.77
N VAL A 100 7.86 -19.63 3.29
CA VAL A 100 8.37 -18.61 2.35
C VAL A 100 9.54 -17.82 2.94
N CYS A 101 9.50 -17.49 4.24
CA CYS A 101 10.61 -16.84 4.93
C CYS A 101 11.86 -17.75 5.14
N GLY A 102 11.75 -19.05 4.85
CA GLY A 102 12.83 -20.04 4.93
C GLY A 102 12.93 -20.79 6.26
N TYR A 103 12.13 -20.45 7.27
CA TYR A 103 12.12 -21.18 8.55
C TYR A 103 10.74 -21.27 9.20
N CYS A 104 10.11 -22.43 9.08
CA CYS A 104 8.91 -22.82 9.81
C CYS A 104 9.21 -23.86 10.89
N ARG A 105 8.97 -23.51 12.17
CA ARG A 105 9.21 -24.40 13.32
C ARG A 105 8.40 -25.70 13.30
N TYR A 106 7.28 -25.74 12.57
CA TYR A 106 6.37 -26.88 12.52
C TYR A 106 6.66 -27.85 11.37
N ARG A 107 7.44 -27.43 10.35
CA ARG A 107 7.79 -28.24 9.17
C ARG A 107 6.56 -28.98 8.63
N ASN A 108 6.62 -30.30 8.49
CA ASN A 108 5.55 -31.14 7.94
C ASN A 108 4.29 -31.23 8.83
N LYS A 109 4.34 -30.72 10.08
CA LYS A 109 3.19 -30.63 10.99
C LYS A 109 2.53 -29.25 10.97
N CYS A 110 2.96 -28.36 10.06
CA CYS A 110 2.37 -27.05 9.92
C CYS A 110 0.93 -27.18 9.42
N LYS A 111 0.01 -26.40 10.01
CA LYS A 111 -1.37 -26.33 9.52
C LYS A 111 -1.47 -25.61 8.18
N ASN A 112 -0.55 -24.67 7.93
CA ASN A 112 -0.47 -23.96 6.66
C ASN A 112 0.33 -24.79 5.65
N CYS A 113 -0.08 -24.72 4.39
CA CYS A 113 0.49 -25.51 3.30
C CYS A 113 1.98 -25.18 3.06
N HIS A 114 2.78 -26.20 2.83
CA HIS A 114 4.20 -26.10 2.42
C HIS A 114 4.42 -26.68 1.02
N ASP A 115 3.34 -26.89 0.28
CA ASP A 115 3.36 -27.46 -1.06
C ASP A 115 3.15 -26.34 -2.09
N LEU A 116 4.27 -25.92 -2.69
CA LEU A 116 4.25 -24.93 -3.76
C LEU A 116 3.61 -25.50 -5.03
N ASP A 117 3.74 -26.80 -5.26
CA ASP A 117 3.34 -27.47 -6.50
C ASP A 117 1.88 -27.96 -6.46
N SER A 118 1.15 -27.69 -5.37
CA SER A 118 -0.28 -28.00 -5.27
C SER A 118 -1.05 -27.47 -6.49
N ASP A 119 -2.10 -28.18 -6.91
CA ASP A 119 -2.88 -27.83 -8.11
C ASP A 119 -3.34 -26.37 -8.12
N TYR A 120 -3.76 -25.87 -6.94
CA TYR A 120 -4.19 -24.49 -6.76
C TYR A 120 -3.03 -23.48 -6.92
N ASN A 121 -1.91 -23.66 -6.20
CA ASN A 121 -0.78 -22.73 -6.29
C ASN A 121 -0.17 -22.74 -7.70
N THR A 122 -0.11 -23.90 -8.35
CA THR A 122 0.30 -24.03 -9.75
C THR A 122 -0.62 -23.26 -10.70
N ALA A 123 -1.94 -23.28 -10.47
CA ALA A 123 -2.90 -22.50 -11.26
C ALA A 123 -2.70 -20.98 -11.05
N VAL A 124 -2.53 -20.54 -9.80
CA VAL A 124 -2.27 -19.12 -9.47
C VAL A 124 -0.97 -18.64 -10.13
N LEU A 125 0.11 -19.42 -10.05
CA LEU A 125 1.39 -19.09 -10.69
C LEU A 125 1.28 -18.97 -12.21
N LYS A 126 0.49 -19.85 -12.85
CA LYS A 126 0.23 -19.79 -14.30
C LYS A 126 -0.51 -18.52 -14.70
N THR A 127 -1.51 -18.09 -13.92
CA THR A 127 -2.29 -16.87 -14.21
C THR A 127 -1.43 -15.61 -14.27
N VAL A 128 -0.36 -15.55 -13.48
CA VAL A 128 0.57 -14.40 -13.45
C VAL A 128 1.86 -14.62 -14.24
N GLY A 129 2.01 -15.76 -14.93
CA GLY A 129 3.20 -16.08 -15.72
C GLY A 129 4.47 -16.34 -14.88
N LEU A 130 4.34 -16.95 -13.69
CA LEU A 130 5.47 -17.23 -12.79
C LEU A 130 5.67 -18.73 -12.51
N GLN A 131 4.99 -19.61 -13.25
CA GLN A 131 5.07 -21.06 -13.11
C GLN A 131 6.45 -21.66 -13.40
N ASN A 132 7.33 -20.91 -14.07
CA ASN A 132 8.65 -21.37 -14.49
C ASN A 132 9.77 -20.96 -13.52
N LEU A 133 9.46 -20.26 -12.42
CA LEU A 133 10.46 -19.89 -11.42
C LEU A 133 10.74 -21.04 -10.48
N GLU A 134 12.00 -21.19 -10.09
CA GLU A 134 12.38 -22.10 -9.01
C GLU A 134 11.89 -21.55 -7.66
N GLN A 135 11.78 -22.44 -6.66
CA GLN A 135 11.22 -22.09 -5.36
C GLN A 135 11.98 -20.93 -4.70
N GLU A 136 13.31 -20.95 -4.75
CA GLU A 136 14.18 -19.91 -4.18
C GLU A 136 13.98 -18.56 -4.88
N GLU A 137 13.85 -18.59 -6.21
CA GLU A 137 13.60 -17.40 -7.05
C GLU A 137 12.25 -16.78 -6.73
N LEU A 138 11.20 -17.61 -6.63
CA LEU A 138 9.85 -17.16 -6.29
C LEU A 138 9.78 -16.62 -4.86
N PHE A 139 10.42 -17.28 -3.89
CA PHE A 139 10.41 -16.82 -2.50
C PHE A 139 11.14 -15.50 -2.33
N LEU A 140 12.26 -15.30 -3.04
CA LEU A 140 12.93 -14.00 -3.11
C LEU A 140 11.99 -12.93 -3.67
N LEU A 141 11.32 -13.23 -4.78
CA LEU A 141 10.39 -12.32 -5.43
C LEU A 141 9.22 -11.94 -4.49
N LEU A 142 8.67 -12.91 -3.75
CA LEU A 142 7.65 -12.68 -2.72
C LEU A 142 8.18 -11.83 -1.56
N LEU A 143 9.38 -12.11 -1.04
CA LEU A 143 9.97 -11.35 0.07
C LEU A 143 10.16 -9.87 -0.27
N GLN A 144 10.47 -9.54 -1.53
CA GLN A 144 10.59 -8.14 -1.97
C GLN A 144 9.25 -7.49 -2.39
N ASN A 145 8.19 -8.24 -2.69
CA ASN A 145 6.91 -7.67 -3.16
C ASN A 145 5.78 -7.72 -2.12
N ASP A 146 5.79 -8.68 -1.20
CA ASP A 146 4.74 -8.86 -0.20
C ASP A 146 5.11 -8.15 1.13
N SER A 147 4.27 -7.20 1.54
CA SER A 147 4.45 -6.45 2.78
C SER A 147 4.20 -7.29 4.05
N TYR A 148 3.45 -8.39 3.93
CA TYR A 148 3.13 -9.28 5.04
C TYR A 148 4.34 -10.06 5.57
N LEU A 149 5.30 -10.36 4.70
CA LEU A 149 6.41 -11.29 5.00
C LEU A 149 7.53 -10.65 5.84
N LEU A 150 7.85 -9.38 5.59
CA LEU A 150 9.00 -8.70 6.20
C LEU A 150 8.57 -7.57 7.16
N PRO A 151 9.33 -7.34 8.25
CA PRO A 151 9.13 -6.16 9.08
C PRO A 151 9.54 -4.89 8.32
N GLU A 152 8.95 -3.74 8.65
CA GLU A 152 9.29 -2.47 8.02
C GLU A 152 10.58 -1.85 8.58
N ILE A 153 11.21 -0.98 7.79
CA ILE A 153 12.26 -0.08 8.28
C ILE A 153 11.62 1.08 9.03
N CYS A 154 12.15 1.40 10.20
CA CYS A 154 11.67 2.51 11.00
C CYS A 154 12.05 3.85 10.36
N MET A 155 11.10 4.49 9.69
CA MET A 155 11.31 5.83 9.11
C MET A 155 11.64 6.89 10.19
N HIS A 156 11.22 6.69 11.44
CA HIS A 156 11.56 7.61 12.54
C HIS A 156 12.99 7.45 13.02
N TYR A 157 13.56 6.26 12.92
CA TYR A 157 14.98 6.04 13.17
C TYR A 157 15.81 6.83 12.17
N ASN A 158 15.46 6.77 10.88
CA ASN A 158 16.13 7.49 9.81
C ASN A 158 15.94 9.03 9.83
N ARG A 159 15.24 9.60 10.81
CA ARG A 159 15.01 11.05 10.95
C ARG A 159 15.54 11.57 12.29
N GLY A 160 16.06 12.80 12.34
CA GLY A 160 16.50 13.45 13.59
C GLY A 160 17.98 13.21 13.96
N THR A 161 18.46 13.75 15.08
CA THR A 161 19.90 13.85 15.37
C THR A 161 20.43 12.88 16.43
N GLY A 162 19.56 12.28 17.24
CA GLY A 162 19.95 11.32 18.30
C GLY A 162 20.30 9.92 17.77
N GLN A 163 20.83 9.06 18.65
CA GLN A 163 21.27 7.69 18.32
C GLN A 163 20.15 6.80 17.74
N HIS A 164 18.92 7.01 18.18
CA HIS A 164 17.72 6.35 17.63
C HIS A 164 16.90 7.26 16.71
N GLY A 165 17.49 8.36 16.26
CA GLY A 165 16.78 9.42 15.54
C GLY A 165 15.59 9.95 16.35
N ALA A 166 14.44 10.05 15.68
CA ALA A 166 13.17 10.46 16.24
C ALA A 166 12.32 9.27 16.71
N CYS A 167 12.86 8.05 16.67
CA CYS A 167 12.16 6.86 17.16
C CYS A 167 12.06 6.89 18.69
N ARG A 168 10.83 7.00 19.19
CA ARG A 168 10.56 7.03 20.63
C ARG A 168 10.59 5.65 21.28
N PHE A 169 10.42 4.60 20.47
CA PHE A 169 10.44 3.22 20.95
C PHE A 169 11.86 2.70 21.13
N LYS A 170 12.90 3.34 20.57
CA LYS A 170 14.32 2.99 20.80
C LYS A 170 14.56 1.46 20.77
N GLY A 171 14.97 0.88 21.90
CA GLY A 171 15.20 -0.55 22.13
C GLY A 171 13.96 -1.44 22.06
N ASP A 172 12.75 -0.89 22.08
CA ASP A 172 11.48 -1.63 22.02
C ASP A 172 10.76 -1.49 20.66
N CYS A 173 11.31 -0.72 19.72
CA CYS A 173 10.76 -0.59 18.37
C CYS A 173 10.64 -1.96 17.67
N THR A 174 9.49 -2.27 17.10
CA THR A 174 9.25 -3.51 16.34
C THR A 174 9.69 -3.42 14.87
N ASN A 175 10.01 -2.21 14.40
CA ASN A 175 10.55 -1.95 13.07
C ASN A 175 12.08 -1.93 13.09
N LEU A 176 12.69 -2.20 11.95
CA LEU A 176 14.14 -2.30 11.82
C LEU A 176 14.80 -0.91 11.89
N HIS A 177 15.85 -0.80 12.69
CA HIS A 177 16.66 0.41 12.84
C HIS A 177 17.93 0.29 11.98
N ILE A 178 17.77 0.50 10.68
CA ILE A 178 18.86 0.50 9.70
C ILE A 178 18.83 1.79 8.88
N CYS A 179 20.01 2.25 8.46
CA CYS A 179 20.19 3.45 7.64
C CYS A 179 19.57 3.23 6.25
N MET A 180 18.61 4.09 5.88
CA MET A 180 17.96 4.02 4.57
C MET A 180 18.93 4.38 3.43
N ASP A 181 19.70 5.46 3.62
CA ASP A 181 20.65 5.95 2.61
C ASP A 181 21.77 4.92 2.36
N PHE A 182 22.13 4.14 3.38
CA PHE A 182 23.08 3.03 3.24
C PHE A 182 22.53 1.93 2.34
N LEU A 183 21.27 1.50 2.55
CA LEU A 183 20.64 0.49 1.70
C LEU A 183 20.56 0.93 0.24
N LEU A 184 20.42 2.24 0.00
CA LEU A 184 20.42 2.83 -1.33
C LEU A 184 21.83 3.04 -1.90
N GLY A 185 22.89 2.86 -1.11
CA GLY A 185 24.26 3.16 -1.52
C GLY A 185 24.55 4.67 -1.63
N GLU A 186 23.69 5.52 -1.05
CA GLU A 186 23.79 6.98 -1.08
C GLU A 186 24.35 7.57 0.23
N CYS A 187 24.63 6.73 1.24
CA CYS A 187 25.24 7.18 2.49
C CYS A 187 26.73 7.49 2.31
N GLN A 188 27.06 8.76 2.06
CA GLN A 188 28.43 9.24 1.88
C GLN A 188 29.17 9.58 3.19
N SER A 189 28.56 9.32 4.35
CA SER A 189 29.16 9.68 5.64
C SER A 189 29.99 8.54 6.22
N ASP A 190 31.30 8.75 6.34
CA ASP A 190 32.23 7.86 7.05
C ASP A 190 31.85 7.65 8.53
N VAL A 191 31.08 8.59 9.10
CA VAL A 191 30.56 8.54 10.47
C VAL A 191 29.04 8.70 10.44
N CYS A 192 28.38 7.76 9.76
CA CYS A 192 26.92 7.73 9.73
C CYS A 192 26.34 7.56 11.14
N ARG A 193 25.34 8.40 11.50
CA ARG A 193 24.63 8.33 12.78
C ARG A 193 23.60 7.19 12.83
N ARG A 194 23.56 6.36 11.80
CA ARG A 194 22.62 5.25 11.60
C ARG A 194 23.39 3.96 11.36
N SER A 195 22.79 2.85 11.77
CA SER A 195 23.40 1.53 11.65
C SER A 195 23.43 1.10 10.18
N HIS A 196 24.58 0.64 9.70
CA HIS A 196 24.76 0.00 8.39
C HIS A 196 24.75 -1.52 8.51
N LYS A 197 24.27 -2.06 9.63
CA LYS A 197 24.17 -3.48 9.90
C LYS A 197 22.85 -3.79 10.60
N PHE A 198 22.28 -4.95 10.30
CA PHE A 198 21.21 -5.52 11.11
C PHE A 198 21.77 -5.93 12.47
N ASP A 199 21.54 -5.10 13.48
CA ASP A 199 22.02 -5.36 14.84
C ASP A 199 21.34 -6.61 15.46
N GLN A 200 21.82 -7.03 16.64
CA GLN A 200 21.29 -8.21 17.32
C GLN A 200 19.76 -8.15 17.53
N LYS A 201 19.21 -6.96 17.73
CA LYS A 201 17.78 -6.77 17.91
C LYS A 201 17.03 -6.93 16.58
N ALA A 202 17.51 -6.31 15.50
CA ALA A 202 16.98 -6.52 14.16
C ALA A 202 16.98 -8.01 13.81
N MET A 203 18.07 -8.72 14.11
CA MET A 203 18.17 -10.16 13.90
C MET A 203 17.17 -10.96 14.74
N LYS A 204 16.84 -10.52 15.97
CA LYS A 204 15.78 -11.13 16.79
C LYS A 204 14.39 -10.92 16.18
N ILE A 205 14.10 -9.73 15.66
CA ILE A 205 12.82 -9.43 14.97
C ILE A 205 12.69 -10.30 13.72
N LEU A 206 13.75 -10.33 12.88
CA LEU A 206 13.79 -11.13 11.65
C LEU A 206 13.65 -12.63 11.95
N SER A 207 14.35 -13.14 12.97
CA SER A 207 14.21 -14.54 13.42
C SER A 207 12.79 -14.85 13.89
N GLY A 208 12.17 -13.95 14.66
CA GLY A 208 10.77 -14.09 15.09
C GLY A 208 9.77 -14.08 13.93
N ARG A 209 10.14 -13.49 12.79
CA ARG A 209 9.36 -13.51 11.55
C ARG A 209 9.61 -14.77 10.69
N GLY A 210 10.58 -15.60 11.05
CA GLY A 210 10.91 -16.84 10.31
C GLY A 210 11.99 -16.68 9.26
N ILE A 211 12.76 -15.58 9.27
CA ILE A 211 13.79 -15.34 8.26
C ILE A 211 15.00 -16.22 8.52
N SER A 212 15.27 -17.13 7.57
CA SER A 212 16.40 -18.06 7.63
C SER A 212 17.74 -17.35 7.53
N PRO A 213 18.85 -17.98 7.95
CA PRO A 213 20.20 -17.43 7.80
C PRO A 213 20.56 -17.10 6.34
N GLU A 214 20.14 -17.92 5.39
CA GLU A 214 20.41 -17.76 3.95
C GLU A 214 19.74 -16.48 3.43
N ASN A 215 18.48 -16.27 3.78
CA ASN A 215 17.74 -15.06 3.42
C ASN A 215 18.33 -13.81 4.08
N ARG A 216 19.02 -13.92 5.22
CA ARG A 216 19.68 -12.76 5.88
C ARG A 216 20.83 -12.20 5.06
N CYS A 217 21.52 -13.02 4.27
CA CYS A 217 22.64 -12.60 3.43
C CYS A 217 22.21 -11.64 2.30
N ILE A 218 20.93 -11.68 1.90
CA ILE A 218 20.39 -10.88 0.79
C ILE A 218 19.38 -9.81 1.23
N LEU A 219 19.22 -9.60 2.55
CA LEU A 219 18.23 -8.64 3.07
C LEU A 219 18.49 -7.21 2.64
N ASP A 220 19.76 -6.79 2.53
CA ASP A 220 20.09 -5.43 2.10
C ASP A 220 19.51 -5.15 0.70
N SER A 221 19.70 -6.09 -0.23
CA SER A 221 19.16 -6.03 -1.59
C SER A 221 17.63 -6.08 -1.62
N ILE A 222 17.01 -6.96 -0.82
CA ILE A 222 15.55 -7.04 -0.73
C ILE A 222 14.95 -5.71 -0.24
N TYR A 223 15.51 -5.11 0.80
CA TYR A 223 15.01 -3.83 1.32
C TYR A 223 15.30 -2.65 0.38
N ARG A 224 16.44 -2.65 -0.30
CA ARG A 224 16.77 -1.70 -1.36
C ARG A 224 15.71 -1.77 -2.47
N ASN A 225 15.43 -2.96 -3.00
CA ASN A 225 14.46 -3.17 -4.07
C ASN A 225 13.06 -2.71 -3.66
N ARG A 226 12.62 -3.09 -2.45
CA ARG A 226 11.34 -2.62 -1.87
C ARG A 226 11.22 -1.11 -1.85
N TYR A 227 12.29 -0.42 -1.47
CA TYR A 227 12.27 1.04 -1.45
C TYR A 227 12.25 1.63 -2.84
N LEU A 228 13.09 1.14 -3.76
CA LEU A 228 13.14 1.58 -5.15
C LEU A 228 11.76 1.49 -5.82
N MET A 229 11.08 0.36 -5.65
CA MET A 229 9.70 0.17 -6.11
C MET A 229 8.74 1.19 -5.48
N SER A 230 8.85 1.47 -4.18
CA SER A 230 8.01 2.47 -3.50
C SER A 230 8.33 3.94 -3.88
N SER A 231 9.54 4.22 -4.36
CA SER A 231 9.99 5.56 -4.77
C SER A 231 9.68 5.89 -6.22
N SER A 232 9.60 4.88 -7.09
CA SER A 232 9.18 5.02 -8.50
C SER A 232 7.70 5.48 -8.62
N MET A 233 6.91 5.26 -7.58
CA MET A 233 5.49 5.66 -7.49
C MET A 233 5.28 7.14 -7.07
N LYS A 234 6.36 7.92 -6.88
CA LYS A 234 6.31 9.31 -6.39
C LYS A 234 6.70 10.30 -7.48
N THR A 235 5.92 11.36 -7.65
CA THR A 235 6.17 12.36 -8.69
C THR A 235 7.51 13.10 -8.48
N PRO A 236 8.16 13.65 -9.52
CA PRO A 236 9.39 14.45 -9.40
C PRO A 236 9.26 15.64 -8.43
N GLN A 237 8.04 16.12 -8.22
CA GLN A 237 7.71 17.19 -7.28
C GLN A 237 7.81 16.76 -5.80
N GLU A 238 7.82 15.46 -5.50
CA GLU A 238 8.05 14.89 -4.16
C GLU A 238 9.51 14.50 -3.92
N GLN A 239 10.27 14.18 -4.98
CA GLN A 239 11.71 13.90 -4.90
C GLN A 239 12.52 15.14 -4.53
N SER A 240 12.15 16.34 -5.01
CA SER A 240 12.78 17.61 -4.60
C SER A 240 12.45 18.02 -3.16
N ARG A 241 11.31 17.58 -2.61
CA ARG A 241 10.86 17.89 -1.23
C ARG A 241 11.63 17.14 -0.14
N LEU A 242 12.31 16.04 -0.48
CA LEU A 242 13.14 15.27 0.48
C LEU A 242 14.56 15.84 0.62
N LEU A 243 15.02 16.62 -0.37
CA LEU A 243 16.35 17.26 -0.39
C LEU A 243 16.32 18.72 0.07
N SER A 244 15.15 19.38 0.10
CA SER A 244 15.04 20.77 0.56
C SER A 244 14.93 20.86 2.09
N LYS A 245 15.90 21.51 2.72
CA LYS A 245 16.00 21.77 4.16
C LYS A 245 14.93 22.73 4.73
N ASP A 246 13.98 23.22 3.96
CA ASP A 246 13.07 24.28 4.41
C ASP A 246 11.77 23.76 5.02
N THR A 247 11.88 23.49 6.31
CA THR A 247 10.77 23.30 7.24
C THR A 247 10.11 24.64 7.59
N SER A 248 8.87 24.89 7.16
CA SER A 248 7.83 25.38 8.08
C SER A 248 6.41 25.51 7.49
N ILE A 249 6.22 25.75 6.18
CA ILE A 249 4.89 26.23 5.71
C ILE A 249 3.97 25.14 5.12
N MET A 250 4.48 23.98 4.69
CA MET A 250 3.67 22.91 4.04
C MET A 250 3.26 21.73 4.94
N ARG A 251 3.56 21.76 6.25
CA ARG A 251 3.42 20.60 7.16
C ARG A 251 2.00 20.06 7.38
N GLN A 252 0.95 20.69 6.85
CA GLN A 252 -0.44 20.31 7.13
C GLN A 252 -1.14 19.48 6.04
N ALA A 253 -0.61 19.39 4.81
CA ALA A 253 -1.34 18.80 3.69
C ALA A 253 -1.51 17.26 3.75
N ASP A 254 -0.55 16.54 4.36
CA ASP A 254 -0.51 15.05 4.31
C ASP A 254 -0.83 14.38 5.65
N ARG A 255 -1.50 15.09 6.57
CA ARG A 255 -1.79 14.56 7.91
C ARG A 255 -3.21 14.03 7.98
N ASN A 256 -3.34 12.72 8.14
CA ASN A 256 -4.61 12.10 8.50
C ASN A 256 -5.09 12.56 9.88
N ILE A 257 -6.39 12.42 10.12
CA ILE A 257 -6.99 12.61 11.43
C ILE A 257 -6.56 11.44 12.34
N CYS A 258 -6.19 11.76 13.57
CA CYS A 258 -5.70 10.79 14.53
C CYS A 258 -6.85 9.91 15.07
N LEU A 259 -6.93 8.65 14.61
CA LEU A 259 -7.93 7.69 15.13
C LEU A 259 -7.91 7.56 16.65
N PHE A 260 -6.71 7.49 17.25
CA PHE A 260 -6.56 7.39 18.70
C PHE A 260 -7.07 8.64 19.42
N PHE A 261 -7.02 9.82 18.78
CA PHE A 261 -7.56 11.03 19.39
C PHE A 261 -9.09 10.99 19.44
N ILE A 262 -9.74 10.55 18.36
CA ILE A 262 -11.19 10.38 18.31
C ILE A 262 -11.65 9.39 19.40
N ARG A 263 -10.86 8.34 19.66
CA ARG A 263 -11.11 7.34 20.71
C ARG A 263 -10.68 7.76 22.13
N ASN A 264 -10.24 9.01 22.33
CA ASN A 264 -9.68 9.52 23.59
C ASN A 264 -8.46 8.72 24.12
N GLN A 265 -7.74 8.02 23.25
CA GLN A 265 -6.59 7.16 23.55
C GLN A 265 -5.26 7.77 23.08
N CYS A 266 -5.26 8.99 22.53
CA CYS A 266 -4.04 9.62 22.03
C CYS A 266 -3.18 10.22 23.15
N ASN A 267 -2.12 9.51 23.50
CA ASN A 267 -1.15 9.95 24.51
C ASN A 267 -0.19 11.04 24.01
N TYR A 268 -0.24 11.40 22.72
CA TYR A 268 0.71 12.34 22.11
C TYR A 268 0.33 13.81 22.27
N LYS A 269 -0.90 14.14 22.66
CA LYS A 269 -1.41 15.53 22.83
C LYS A 269 -0.95 16.44 21.65
N GLN A 270 -0.40 17.61 21.94
CA GLN A 270 0.10 18.56 20.94
C GLN A 270 1.33 18.07 20.14
N LYS A 271 1.95 16.95 20.52
CA LYS A 271 3.08 16.34 19.80
C LYS A 271 2.63 15.28 18.78
N CYS A 272 1.32 15.09 18.59
CA CYS A 272 0.79 14.17 17.60
C CYS A 272 1.08 14.69 16.18
N LYS A 273 1.50 13.78 15.30
CA LYS A 273 1.76 14.12 13.89
C LYS A 273 0.48 14.21 13.09
N ASN A 274 -0.57 13.52 13.53
CA ASN A 274 -1.89 13.51 12.91
C ASN A 274 -2.73 14.66 13.46
N VAL A 275 -3.75 15.06 12.71
CA VAL A 275 -4.65 16.13 13.14
C VAL A 275 -5.56 15.61 14.24
N HIS A 276 -5.61 16.34 15.36
CA HIS A 276 -6.56 16.06 16.44
C HIS A 276 -7.87 16.73 16.10
N PHE A 277 -8.85 15.92 15.73
CA PHE A 277 -10.20 16.36 15.42
C PHE A 277 -11.19 15.29 15.85
N HIS A 278 -12.39 15.70 16.27
CA HIS A 278 -13.36 14.80 16.91
C HIS A 278 -14.24 14.03 15.91
N LEU A 279 -14.16 14.35 14.61
CA LEU A 279 -14.84 13.63 13.53
C LEU A 279 -13.83 12.93 12.61
N PRO A 280 -14.24 11.87 11.89
CA PRO A 280 -13.36 11.15 10.96
C PRO A 280 -13.05 11.92 9.66
N TYR A 281 -13.67 13.09 9.48
CA TYR A 281 -13.45 14.02 8.38
C TYR A 281 -13.31 15.44 8.92
N LYS A 282 -12.61 16.29 8.16
CA LYS A 282 -12.46 17.71 8.47
C LYS A 282 -12.32 18.51 7.18
N TRP A 283 -13.14 19.55 7.03
CA TRP A 283 -13.13 20.43 5.86
C TRP A 283 -12.49 21.77 6.19
N GLN A 284 -11.58 22.23 5.32
CA GLN A 284 -10.86 23.48 5.50
C GLN A 284 -10.75 24.26 4.20
N MET A 285 -10.82 25.58 4.29
CA MET A 285 -10.61 26.51 3.19
C MET A 285 -9.29 27.25 3.36
N PHE A 286 -8.60 27.50 2.25
CA PHE A 286 -7.37 28.27 2.22
C PHE A 286 -7.68 29.77 2.15
N VAL A 287 -7.21 30.53 3.15
CA VAL A 287 -7.39 31.98 3.22
C VAL A 287 -6.08 32.65 2.83
N ASN A 288 -6.09 33.36 1.69
CA ASN A 288 -4.90 33.98 1.10
C ASN A 288 -4.25 35.03 2.02
N GLU A 289 -5.06 35.78 2.78
CA GLU A 289 -4.60 36.87 3.67
C GLU A 289 -3.70 36.39 4.83
N GLY A 290 -3.71 35.09 5.13
CA GLY A 290 -2.87 34.50 6.18
C GLY A 290 -2.06 33.29 5.73
N SER A 291 -2.12 32.90 4.45
CA SER A 291 -1.55 31.63 3.94
C SER A 291 -1.86 30.42 4.83
N THR A 292 -3.07 30.38 5.42
CA THR A 292 -3.46 29.39 6.41
C THR A 292 -4.76 28.68 6.02
N TRP A 293 -4.93 27.47 6.54
CA TRP A 293 -6.14 26.67 6.38
C TRP A 293 -7.06 26.92 7.56
N THR A 294 -8.29 27.35 7.27
CA THR A 294 -9.32 27.65 8.26
C THR A 294 -10.46 26.64 8.16
N ASP A 295 -11.00 26.22 9.31
CA ASP A 295 -12.06 25.21 9.37
C ASP A 295 -13.38 25.77 8.85
N LEU A 296 -14.09 24.99 8.02
CA LEU A 296 -15.43 25.34 7.55
C LEU A 296 -16.47 25.00 8.63
N SER A 297 -17.39 25.92 8.92
CA SER A 297 -18.36 25.77 10.01
C SER A 297 -19.43 24.72 9.71
N ASN A 298 -19.85 24.56 8.46
CA ASN A 298 -20.86 23.61 8.00
C ASN A 298 -20.26 22.27 7.51
N MET A 299 -19.17 21.81 8.13
CA MET A 299 -18.40 20.65 7.63
C MET A 299 -19.17 19.31 7.61
N GLU A 300 -20.16 19.12 8.49
CA GLU A 300 -20.97 17.89 8.50
C GLU A 300 -21.94 17.87 7.32
N ASP A 301 -22.56 19.00 6.99
CA ASP A 301 -23.42 19.15 5.81
C ASP A 301 -22.59 19.00 4.53
N ILE A 302 -21.40 19.62 4.47
CA ILE A 302 -20.47 19.46 3.35
C ILE A 302 -20.05 18.00 3.19
N GLU A 303 -19.72 17.31 4.28
CA GLU A 303 -19.37 15.88 4.22
C GLU A 303 -20.55 15.05 3.73
N LYS A 304 -21.76 15.28 4.26
CA LYS A 304 -22.97 14.58 3.84
C LYS A 304 -23.22 14.75 2.35
N ASP A 305 -23.08 15.98 1.86
CA ASP A 305 -23.22 16.28 0.44
C ASP A 305 -22.11 15.65 -0.39
N TYR A 306 -20.86 15.66 0.10
CA TYR A 306 -19.72 15.05 -0.57
C TYR A 306 -19.90 13.54 -0.70
N CYS A 307 -20.33 12.85 0.36
CA CYS A 307 -20.58 11.41 0.38
C CYS A 307 -21.62 10.97 -0.65
N ASN A 308 -22.57 11.83 -1.02
CA ASN A 308 -23.57 11.53 -2.04
C ASN A 308 -22.97 11.67 -3.46
N PRO A 309 -22.92 10.60 -4.27
CA PRO A 309 -22.37 10.67 -5.62
C PRO A 309 -23.20 11.54 -6.57
N GLU A 310 -24.48 11.82 -6.29
CA GLU A 310 -25.31 12.73 -7.11
C GLU A 310 -24.82 14.19 -7.02
N ASN A 311 -24.23 14.55 -5.88
CA ASN A 311 -23.82 15.93 -5.61
C ASN A 311 -22.44 16.22 -6.21
N SER A 312 -22.38 17.32 -6.96
CA SER A 312 -21.12 17.88 -7.49
C SER A 312 -20.65 19.08 -6.68
N THR A 313 -21.54 19.68 -5.89
CA THR A 313 -21.29 20.82 -4.99
C THR A 313 -21.97 20.62 -3.65
N SER A 314 -21.47 21.25 -2.59
CA SER A 314 -22.18 21.32 -1.30
C SER A 314 -23.36 22.29 -1.34
N THR A 315 -24.30 22.10 -0.43
CA THR A 315 -25.40 23.04 -0.16
C THR A 315 -24.92 24.21 0.72
N GLY A 316 -25.64 25.33 0.66
CA GLY A 316 -25.38 26.52 1.48
C GLY A 316 -24.89 27.75 0.72
N PRO A 317 -24.64 28.87 1.43
CA PRO A 317 -24.33 30.17 0.81
C PRO A 317 -22.96 30.22 0.14
N PHE A 318 -22.03 29.35 0.56
CA PHE A 318 -20.68 29.24 0.03
C PHE A 318 -20.43 27.78 -0.40
N PRO A 319 -20.95 27.36 -1.56
CA PRO A 319 -20.88 25.98 -2.00
C PRO A 319 -19.45 25.58 -2.35
N VAL A 320 -19.03 24.42 -1.86
CA VAL A 320 -17.77 23.77 -2.22
C VAL A 320 -18.00 22.97 -3.50
N ASP A 321 -17.25 23.24 -4.56
CA ASP A 321 -17.17 22.39 -5.74
C ASP A 321 -16.25 21.19 -5.44
N PHE A 322 -16.82 19.99 -5.47
CA PHE A 322 -16.13 18.75 -5.12
C PHE A 322 -15.22 18.23 -6.23
N ARG A 323 -15.36 18.72 -7.46
CA ARG A 323 -14.52 18.33 -8.59
C ARG A 323 -13.26 19.16 -8.63
N THR A 324 -13.37 20.47 -8.43
CA THR A 324 -12.22 21.39 -8.42
C THR A 324 -11.60 21.52 -7.03
N MET A 325 -12.30 21.08 -5.98
CA MET A 325 -11.94 21.30 -4.58
C MET A 325 -11.75 22.79 -4.27
N THR A 326 -12.75 23.61 -4.65
CA THR A 326 -12.75 25.06 -4.45
C THR A 326 -14.08 25.57 -3.90
N CYS A 327 -14.05 26.74 -3.25
CA CYS A 327 -15.25 27.50 -2.88
C CYS A 327 -15.05 28.93 -3.38
N GLY A 328 -15.79 29.30 -4.44
CA GLY A 328 -15.44 30.49 -5.23
C GLY A 328 -14.02 30.36 -5.79
N SER A 329 -13.14 31.31 -5.48
CA SER A 329 -11.72 31.27 -5.86
C SER A 329 -10.80 30.61 -4.83
N ALA A 330 -11.30 30.30 -3.63
CA ALA A 330 -10.50 29.74 -2.55
C ALA A 330 -10.35 28.22 -2.68
N LYS A 331 -9.15 27.70 -2.42
CA LYS A 331 -8.90 26.25 -2.38
C LYS A 331 -9.53 25.63 -1.13
N VAL A 332 -10.08 24.44 -1.27
CA VAL A 332 -10.68 23.67 -0.19
C VAL A 332 -9.96 22.32 -0.08
N ARG A 333 -9.86 21.77 1.13
CA ARG A 333 -9.36 20.41 1.34
C ARG A 333 -10.20 19.66 2.35
N ARG A 334 -10.24 18.33 2.18
CA ARG A 334 -10.81 17.37 3.12
C ARG A 334 -9.67 16.57 3.75
N LEU A 335 -9.60 16.57 5.08
CA LEU A 335 -8.77 15.62 5.84
C LEU A 335 -9.63 14.43 6.25
N SER A 336 -9.02 13.27 6.39
CA SER A 336 -9.72 12.03 6.73
C SER A 336 -8.94 11.18 7.71
N THR A 337 -9.61 10.29 8.43
CA THR A 337 -8.93 9.17 9.10
C THR A 337 -8.35 8.21 8.07
N VAL A 338 -7.40 7.38 8.49
CA VAL A 338 -6.79 6.37 7.60
C VAL A 338 -7.86 5.49 6.95
N SER A 339 -7.61 5.08 5.70
CA SER A 339 -8.50 4.18 4.96
C SER A 339 -8.68 2.86 5.71
N SER A 340 -9.91 2.36 5.75
CA SER A 340 -10.27 1.07 6.38
C SER A 340 -9.46 -0.10 5.83
N PHE A 341 -8.98 0.00 4.58
CA PHE A 341 -8.10 -1.00 3.98
C PHE A 341 -6.71 -1.10 4.66
N THR A 342 -6.18 0.02 5.15
CA THR A 342 -4.82 0.07 5.71
C THR A 342 -4.72 -0.40 7.17
N LYS A 343 -5.85 -0.82 7.75
CA LYS A 343 -5.98 -1.23 9.14
C LYS A 343 -6.80 -2.52 9.25
N PRO A 344 -6.54 -3.35 10.27
CA PRO A 344 -7.41 -4.48 10.53
C PRO A 344 -8.82 -4.03 10.96
N ALA A 345 -9.79 -4.94 10.83
CA ALA A 345 -11.22 -4.65 10.98
C ALA A 345 -11.65 -4.20 12.40
N ASP A 346 -10.78 -4.38 13.39
CA ASP A 346 -10.97 -3.92 14.77
C ASP A 346 -10.77 -2.41 14.94
N PHE A 347 -10.20 -1.72 13.94
CA PHE A 347 -10.08 -0.26 13.94
C PHE A 347 -11.40 0.39 13.51
N ILE A 348 -12.22 0.78 14.49
CA ILE A 348 -13.41 1.60 14.25
C ILE A 348 -13.06 3.00 13.73
N LEU A 349 -14.02 3.66 13.05
CA LEU A 349 -13.94 5.05 12.57
C LEU A 349 -12.86 5.34 11.51
N THR A 350 -12.34 4.30 10.84
CA THR A 350 -11.57 4.42 9.60
C THR A 350 -12.44 4.91 8.46
N THR A 351 -11.85 5.64 7.49
CA THR A 351 -12.61 6.09 6.31
C THR A 351 -12.85 4.90 5.37
N ILE A 352 -14.11 4.59 5.10
CA ILE A 352 -14.51 3.56 4.13
C ILE A 352 -14.81 4.27 2.80
N TRP A 353 -14.11 3.91 1.74
CA TRP A 353 -14.31 4.47 0.40
C TRP A 353 -15.20 3.56 -0.44
N GLN A 354 -16.13 4.18 -1.16
CA GLN A 354 -17.09 3.54 -2.06
C GLN A 354 -16.89 4.09 -3.47
N TRP A 355 -17.11 3.21 -4.45
CA TRP A 355 -16.99 3.53 -5.86
C TRP A 355 -18.36 3.45 -6.52
N TYR A 356 -18.62 4.39 -7.44
CA TYR A 356 -19.87 4.54 -8.16
C TYR A 356 -19.62 4.76 -9.65
N TRP A 357 -20.49 4.25 -10.50
CA TRP A 357 -20.53 4.56 -11.93
C TRP A 357 -21.90 5.10 -12.32
N LYS A 358 -21.94 5.97 -13.31
CA LYS A 358 -23.19 6.56 -13.80
C LYS A 358 -23.79 5.68 -14.89
N ASN A 359 -24.99 5.18 -14.65
CA ASN A 359 -25.67 4.30 -15.59
C ASN A 359 -26.29 5.09 -16.76
N ASP A 360 -26.83 4.37 -17.75
CA ASP A 360 -27.40 4.97 -18.97
C ASP A 360 -28.67 5.79 -18.68
N GLN A 361 -29.29 5.62 -17.51
CA GLN A 361 -30.41 6.43 -17.02
C GLN A 361 -29.93 7.70 -16.29
N GLY A 362 -28.62 7.91 -16.19
CA GLY A 362 -27.99 9.04 -15.51
C GLY A 362 -27.88 8.88 -13.99
N GLN A 363 -28.21 7.72 -13.43
CA GLN A 363 -28.20 7.46 -11.99
C GLN A 363 -26.87 6.85 -11.54
N TRP A 364 -26.37 7.23 -10.36
CA TRP A 364 -25.17 6.64 -9.78
C TRP A 364 -25.46 5.27 -9.17
N THR A 365 -24.75 4.24 -9.64
CA THR A 365 -24.84 2.87 -9.16
C THR A 365 -23.53 2.50 -8.46
N GLN A 366 -23.62 1.99 -7.23
CA GLN A 366 -22.46 1.52 -6.49
C GLN A 366 -21.89 0.23 -7.11
N TYR A 367 -20.57 0.11 -7.12
CA TYR A 367 -19.85 -1.09 -7.53
C TYR A 367 -19.98 -2.25 -6.52
N GLU A 368 -21.18 -2.55 -6.01
CA GLU A 368 -21.44 -3.68 -5.07
C GLU A 368 -22.90 -4.18 -5.14
N HIS A 369 -23.74 -3.66 -6.05
CA HIS A 369 -25.18 -3.90 -6.03
C HIS A 369 -25.72 -4.25 -7.42
N GLU A 370 -25.84 -5.55 -7.72
CA GLU A 370 -26.81 -6.01 -8.71
C GLU A 370 -28.12 -6.36 -7.98
N ALA A 371 -29.06 -5.42 -8.00
CA ALA A 371 -30.46 -5.70 -7.73
C ALA A 371 -30.99 -6.62 -8.85
N ASN A 372 -30.89 -7.94 -8.66
CA ASN A 372 -31.70 -9.02 -9.26
C ASN A 372 -30.85 -10.26 -9.59
N GLY A 373 -30.45 -11.03 -8.57
CA GLY A 373 -30.37 -12.51 -8.61
C GLY A 373 -29.68 -13.23 -9.78
N LYS A 374 -28.91 -12.56 -10.64
CA LYS A 374 -28.24 -13.15 -11.81
C LYS A 374 -26.86 -12.53 -11.99
N ALA A 375 -25.85 -13.35 -11.74
CA ALA A 375 -24.43 -13.19 -12.07
C ALA A 375 -23.70 -12.00 -11.44
N SER A 376 -23.41 -12.11 -10.13
CA SER A 376 -22.55 -11.19 -9.37
C SER A 376 -21.19 -10.97 -10.06
N SER A 377 -20.97 -9.78 -10.62
CA SER A 377 -19.66 -9.32 -11.05
C SER A 377 -18.67 -9.34 -9.87
N SER A 378 -17.44 -9.84 -10.08
CA SER A 378 -16.36 -10.02 -9.08
C SER A 378 -15.74 -8.72 -8.53
N ILE A 379 -16.32 -7.56 -8.85
CA ILE A 379 -15.74 -6.24 -8.59
C ILE A 379 -16.52 -5.59 -7.46
N THR A 380 -15.81 -5.36 -6.35
CA THR A 380 -16.34 -4.63 -5.19
C THR A 380 -15.69 -3.25 -5.08
N SER A 381 -16.32 -2.32 -4.38
CA SER A 381 -15.72 -1.01 -4.07
C SER A 381 -14.43 -1.18 -3.27
N LYS A 382 -14.35 -2.24 -2.44
CA LYS A 382 -13.14 -2.62 -1.73
C LYS A 382 -12.00 -2.95 -2.69
N ASN A 383 -12.23 -3.81 -3.69
CA ASN A 383 -11.19 -4.20 -4.66
C ASN A 383 -10.72 -3.01 -5.50
N LEU A 384 -11.64 -2.15 -5.93
CA LEU A 384 -11.32 -0.93 -6.66
C LEU A 384 -10.50 0.05 -5.81
N GLU A 385 -10.83 0.18 -4.52
CA GLU A 385 -10.04 1.02 -3.61
C GLU A 385 -8.63 0.48 -3.41
N VAL A 386 -8.44 -0.85 -3.36
CA VAL A 386 -7.09 -1.44 -3.29
C VAL A 386 -6.27 -1.09 -4.53
N ALA A 387 -6.84 -1.31 -5.72
CA ALA A 387 -6.16 -1.01 -6.98
C ALA A 387 -5.86 0.48 -7.13
N PHE A 388 -6.79 1.35 -6.73
CA PHE A 388 -6.61 2.80 -6.74
C PHE A 388 -5.47 3.28 -5.82
N GLN A 389 -5.32 2.66 -4.65
CA GLN A 389 -4.25 2.99 -3.72
C GLN A 389 -2.89 2.42 -4.16
N ASP A 390 -2.88 1.34 -4.94
CA ASP A 390 -1.65 0.77 -5.53
C ASP A 390 -1.14 1.61 -6.70
N ASP A 391 -2.03 1.97 -7.64
CA ASP A 391 -1.69 2.78 -8.81
C ASP A 391 -2.89 3.60 -9.31
N ILE A 392 -2.83 4.92 -9.12
CA ILE A 392 -3.86 5.88 -9.58
C ILE A 392 -3.89 6.05 -11.11
N ASP A 393 -2.79 5.74 -11.80
CA ASP A 393 -2.68 5.82 -13.25
C ASP A 393 -3.05 4.49 -13.92
N SER A 394 -3.30 3.43 -13.14
CA SER A 394 -3.71 2.13 -13.66
C SER A 394 -5.11 2.14 -14.27
N GLU A 395 -5.31 1.21 -15.19
CA GLU A 395 -6.62 0.86 -15.73
C GLU A 395 -7.00 -0.55 -15.28
N VAL A 396 -8.20 -0.71 -14.74
CA VAL A 396 -8.71 -2.02 -14.27
C VAL A 396 -9.72 -2.54 -15.26
N LEU A 397 -9.52 -3.77 -15.75
CA LEU A 397 -10.48 -4.45 -16.61
C LEU A 397 -11.62 -5.04 -15.77
N LEU A 398 -12.84 -4.75 -16.17
CA LEU A 398 -14.07 -5.08 -15.47
C LEU A 398 -15.00 -5.89 -16.37
N MET A 399 -15.74 -6.83 -15.79
CA MET A 399 -16.82 -7.55 -16.46
C MET A 399 -18.15 -7.26 -15.77
N LYS A 400 -19.12 -6.74 -16.53
CA LYS A 400 -20.47 -6.41 -16.04
C LYS A 400 -21.51 -6.88 -17.05
N GLY A 401 -22.49 -7.68 -16.63
CA GLY A 401 -23.56 -8.17 -17.52
C GLY A 401 -23.07 -8.88 -18.79
N GLY A 402 -21.88 -9.50 -18.75
CA GLY A 402 -21.25 -10.15 -19.90
C GLY A 402 -20.46 -9.23 -20.85
N GLN A 403 -20.36 -7.93 -20.55
CA GLN A 403 -19.61 -6.96 -21.34
C GLN A 403 -18.31 -6.53 -20.64
N HIS A 404 -17.28 -6.26 -21.43
CA HIS A 404 -15.98 -5.81 -20.95
C HIS A 404 -15.88 -4.29 -20.85
N TYR A 405 -15.36 -3.80 -19.72
CA TYR A 405 -15.10 -2.39 -19.46
C TYR A 405 -13.66 -2.17 -18.98
N ALA A 406 -13.05 -1.04 -19.31
CA ALA A 406 -11.78 -0.58 -18.74
C ALA A 406 -12.05 0.63 -17.84
N LEU A 407 -11.72 0.54 -16.55
CA LEU A 407 -11.89 1.59 -15.57
C LEU A 407 -10.61 2.42 -15.46
N SER A 408 -10.67 3.72 -15.80
CA SER A 408 -9.56 4.65 -15.60
C SER A 408 -9.73 5.42 -14.29
N PHE A 409 -8.82 5.18 -13.34
CA PHE A 409 -8.82 5.87 -12.05
C PHE A 409 -8.47 7.35 -12.18
N LYS A 410 -7.38 7.67 -12.91
CA LYS A 410 -6.99 9.04 -13.22
C LYS A 410 -8.09 9.80 -13.95
N GLY A 411 -8.72 9.14 -14.92
CA GLY A 411 -9.78 9.71 -15.73
C GLY A 411 -11.12 9.86 -15.01
N MET A 412 -11.36 9.08 -13.95
CA MET A 412 -12.65 8.96 -13.28
C MET A 412 -13.77 8.61 -14.28
N TYR A 413 -13.51 7.65 -15.16
CA TYR A 413 -14.48 7.10 -16.10
C TYR A 413 -14.24 5.61 -16.35
N GLU A 414 -15.28 4.90 -16.76
CA GLU A 414 -15.18 3.56 -17.36
C GLU A 414 -15.43 3.63 -18.87
N LEU A 415 -14.72 2.80 -19.64
CA LEU A 415 -14.82 2.69 -21.08
C LEU A 415 -15.35 1.31 -21.46
N SER A 416 -16.50 1.23 -22.15
CA SER A 416 -16.94 -0.02 -22.77
C SER A 416 -15.98 -0.37 -23.90
N ILE A 417 -15.39 -1.56 -23.85
CA ILE A 417 -14.43 -1.99 -24.87
C ILE A 417 -15.15 -2.25 -26.20
N GLU A 418 -16.35 -2.82 -26.15
CA GLU A 418 -17.15 -3.17 -27.33
C GLU A 418 -17.75 -1.93 -28.00
N LEU A 419 -18.31 -1.01 -27.22
CA LEU A 419 -19.06 0.14 -27.74
C LEU A 419 -18.22 1.43 -27.80
N GLN A 420 -17.02 1.43 -27.22
CA GLN A 420 -16.15 2.60 -27.09
C GLN A 420 -16.83 3.81 -26.40
N THR A 421 -17.87 3.55 -25.60
CA THR A 421 -18.60 4.57 -24.85
C THR A 421 -18.02 4.77 -23.46
N LYS A 422 -17.94 6.02 -22.99
CA LYS A 422 -17.46 6.36 -21.65
C LYS A 422 -18.61 6.64 -20.68
N ARG A 423 -18.52 6.12 -19.46
CA ARG A 423 -19.43 6.46 -18.35
C ARG A 423 -18.64 7.07 -17.20
N GLU A 424 -19.22 8.06 -16.53
CA GLU A 424 -18.57 8.74 -15.41
C GLU A 424 -18.42 7.81 -14.19
N VAL A 425 -17.33 7.97 -13.45
CA VAL A 425 -17.05 7.25 -12.21
C VAL A 425 -16.78 8.23 -11.08
N ARG A 426 -17.24 7.92 -9.87
CA ARG A 426 -16.99 8.70 -8.67
C ARG A 426 -16.55 7.81 -7.51
N ARG A 427 -15.54 8.30 -6.79
CA ARG A 427 -15.08 7.75 -5.52
C ARG A 427 -15.58 8.65 -4.39
N ARG A 428 -16.36 8.12 -3.44
CA ARG A 428 -16.95 8.84 -2.30
C ARG A 428 -16.77 8.09 -0.98
N PRO A 429 -16.52 8.76 0.15
CA PRO A 429 -16.47 8.10 1.44
C PRO A 429 -17.89 7.77 1.94
N CYS A 430 -18.02 6.72 2.75
CA CYS A 430 -19.25 6.45 3.49
C CYS A 430 -19.48 7.53 4.56
N PHE A 431 -20.67 8.12 4.60
CA PHE A 431 -21.01 9.18 5.55
C PHE A 431 -21.12 8.63 6.98
N LEU A 432 -20.58 9.38 7.94
CA LEU A 432 -20.70 9.09 9.37
C LEU A 432 -21.04 10.37 10.13
N SER A 433 -22.28 10.54 10.56
CA SER A 433 -22.69 11.72 11.32
C SER A 433 -21.96 11.82 12.67
N ALA A 434 -21.87 13.03 13.22
CA ALA A 434 -21.33 13.27 14.55
C ALA A 434 -22.05 12.43 15.63
N LEU A 435 -23.35 12.20 15.45
CA LEU A 435 -24.17 11.35 16.32
C LEU A 435 -23.76 9.86 16.22
N GLU A 436 -23.51 9.34 15.02
CA GLU A 436 -23.08 7.96 14.81
C GLU A 436 -21.66 7.72 15.34
N VAL A 437 -20.77 8.69 15.17
CA VAL A 437 -19.41 8.66 15.76
C VAL A 437 -19.53 8.52 17.27
N LYS A 438 -20.36 9.33 17.93
CA LYS A 438 -20.59 9.26 19.38
C LYS A 438 -21.12 7.88 19.81
N LYS A 439 -22.15 7.36 19.13
CA LYS A 439 -22.73 6.03 19.41
C LYS A 439 -21.71 4.89 19.23
N THR A 440 -20.83 5.00 18.24
CA THR A 440 -19.79 3.99 17.97
C THR A 440 -18.76 3.96 19.09
N LEU A 441 -18.36 5.14 19.61
CA LEU A 441 -17.45 5.26 20.74
C LEU A 441 -18.07 4.72 22.05
N GLU A 442 -19.35 4.99 22.30
CA GLU A 442 -20.07 4.49 23.49
C GLU A 442 -20.10 2.95 23.52
N ARG A 443 -20.44 2.30 22.39
CA ARG A 443 -20.42 0.83 22.27
C ARG A 443 -19.04 0.22 22.51
N GLU A 444 -17.98 0.89 22.08
CA GLU A 444 -16.60 0.45 22.33
C GLU A 444 -16.27 0.45 23.83
N THR A 445 -16.73 1.46 24.56
CA THR A 445 -16.50 1.55 26.02
C THR A 445 -17.27 0.50 26.82
N GLU A 446 -18.49 0.15 26.38
CA GLU A 446 -19.33 -0.89 27.00
C GLU A 446 -18.73 -2.29 26.79
N THR A 447 -18.27 -2.58 25.58
CA THR A 447 -17.59 -3.86 25.26
C THR A 447 -16.27 -4.03 26.00
N ALA A 448 -15.48 -2.96 26.17
CA ALA A 448 -14.27 -2.99 26.99
C ALA A 448 -14.55 -3.21 28.50
N SER A 449 -15.67 -2.67 29.00
CA SER A 449 -16.09 -2.83 30.40
C SER A 449 -16.64 -4.23 30.68
N SER A 450 -17.36 -4.83 29.72
CA SER A 450 -17.88 -6.21 29.82
C SER A 450 -16.77 -7.27 29.85
N CYS A 451 -15.67 -7.08 29.12
CA CYS A 451 -14.53 -8.01 29.14
C CYS A 451 -13.71 -7.93 30.44
N SER A 452 -13.79 -6.81 31.18
CA SER A 452 -13.04 -6.60 32.42
C SER A 452 -13.71 -7.24 33.65
N ALA A 453 -14.97 -7.66 33.55
CA ALA A 453 -15.76 -8.22 34.66
C ALA A 453 -15.57 -9.74 34.89
N VAL A 454 -14.78 -10.44 34.06
CA VAL A 454 -14.63 -11.92 34.11
C VAL A 454 -13.40 -12.39 34.90
N CYS A 455 -12.57 -11.49 35.43
CA CYS A 455 -11.37 -11.85 36.19
C CYS A 455 -11.42 -11.32 37.63
N THR A 456 -12.26 -11.91 38.48
CA THR A 456 -12.06 -11.87 39.94
C THR A 456 -11.48 -13.20 40.43
N PRO A 457 -10.33 -13.23 41.11
CA PRO A 457 -9.80 -14.47 41.68
C PRO A 457 -10.63 -14.87 42.89
N VAL A 458 -11.12 -16.11 42.90
CA VAL A 458 -11.74 -16.76 44.04
C VAL A 458 -10.70 -16.83 45.17
N ARG A 459 -10.99 -16.16 46.30
CA ARG A 459 -10.24 -16.34 47.56
C ARG A 459 -10.44 -17.78 48.04
N GLY A 460 -9.36 -18.55 48.12
CA GLY A 460 -9.35 -19.83 48.81
C GLY A 460 -9.24 -19.61 50.31
N ASP A 461 -10.26 -20.06 51.04
CA ASP A 461 -10.26 -20.21 52.49
C ASP A 461 -9.34 -21.37 52.94
N ARG A 462 -9.01 -21.30 54.24
CA ARG A 462 -8.08 -22.08 55.07
C ARG A 462 -8.32 -23.60 55.10
N GLU A 463 -7.28 -24.36 55.47
CA GLU A 463 -7.17 -25.27 56.64
C GLU A 463 -5.94 -26.19 56.49
N SER A 464 -4.94 -26.09 57.37
CA SER A 464 -4.75 -26.93 58.56
C SER A 464 -4.38 -28.39 58.26
N ALA A 465 -3.08 -28.68 58.21
CA ALA A 465 -2.41 -29.86 58.79
C ALA A 465 -0.89 -29.64 58.79
#